data_AF-A0A7V6PYF5-F1
#
_entry.id   AF-A0A7V6PYF5-F1
#
_cell.length_a   1.000
_cell.length_b   1.000
_cell.length_c   1.000
_cell.angle_alpha   90.00
_cell.angle_beta   90.00
_cell.angle_gamma   90.00
#
_symmetry.space_group_name_H-M   'P 1'
#
loop_
_entity.id
_entity.type
_entity.pdbx_description
1 polymer ?
#
loop_
_entity_poly.entity_id
_entity_poly.type
_entity_poly.pdbx_seq_one_letter_code
_entity_poly.pdbx_strand_id
1 'polypeptide(L)'
;MIPIIGLILGLIIGIFVPYNIPQQYSNYAAVAILAALDSVFGGVVASMQGNFDMKIFLSGFFGNALLAAGLAYIGDQLGIQIYLAAIFAFGNRLFLNFGVIRRYVLNKITKKDKIN
;
A
#
# COMPACT_ATOMS: atom_id res chain seq x y z
N MET A 1 -16.25 -9.12 -4.67
CA MET A 1 -15.88 -9.75 -5.96
C MET A 1 -15.16 -8.78 -6.89
N ILE A 2 -15.65 -7.55 -7.08
CA ILE A 2 -15.04 -6.52 -7.95
C ILE A 2 -13.53 -6.27 -7.67
N PRO A 3 -13.04 -6.16 -6.41
CA PRO A 3 -11.62 -5.90 -6.15
C PRO A 3 -10.70 -7.06 -6.56
N ILE A 4 -11.15 -8.30 -6.39
CA ILE A 4 -10.40 -9.51 -6.75
C ILE A 4 -10.26 -9.60 -8.27
N ILE A 5 -11.32 -9.26 -9.00
CA ILE A 5 -11.29 -9.22 -10.46
C ILE A 5 -10.30 -8.16 -10.95
N GLY A 6 -10.30 -6.97 -10.34
CA GLY A 6 -9.33 -5.92 -10.64
C GLY A 6 -7.89 -6.33 -10.37
N LEU A 7 -7.63 -7.03 -9.26
CA LEU A 7 -6.30 -7.59 -8.93
C LEU A 7 -5.84 -8.59 -9.99
N ILE A 8 -6.70 -9.55 -10.34
CA ILE A 8 -6.39 -10.59 -11.34
C ILE A 8 -6.12 -9.94 -12.71
N LEU A 9 -6.95 -9.00 -13.13
CA LEU A 9 -6.75 -8.25 -14.38
C LEU A 9 -5.42 -7.49 -14.36
N GLY A 10 -5.12 -6.77 -13.28
CA GLY A 10 -3.86 -6.05 -13.14
C GLY A 10 -2.63 -6.96 -13.18
N LEU A 11 -2.70 -8.13 -12.53
CA LEU A 11 -1.65 -9.16 -12.57
C LEU A 11 -1.45 -9.71 -13.98
N ILE A 12 -2.53 -10.06 -14.68
CA ILE A 12 -2.46 -10.55 -16.06
C ILE A 12 -1.82 -9.48 -16.95
N ILE A 13 -2.30 -8.23 -16.88
CA ILE A 13 -1.73 -7.13 -17.66
C ILE A 13 -0.24 -6.95 -17.35
N GLY A 14 0.15 -6.93 -16.08
CA GLY A 14 1.55 -6.76 -15.68
C GLY A 14 2.48 -7.88 -16.14
N ILE A 15 2.01 -9.13 -16.16
CA ILE A 15 2.81 -10.29 -16.61
C ILE A 15 2.95 -10.33 -18.13
N PHE A 16 1.89 -10.00 -18.87
CA PHE A 16 1.88 -10.08 -20.33
C PHE A 16 2.47 -8.84 -21.02
N VAL A 17 2.60 -7.71 -20.33
CA VAL A 17 3.26 -6.52 -20.86
C VAL A 17 4.79 -6.73 -20.79
N PRO A 18 5.51 -6.82 -21.93
CA PRO A 18 6.95 -7.09 -21.97
C PRO A 18 7.77 -5.83 -21.69
N TYR A 19 7.38 -5.04 -20.68
CA TYR A 19 8.05 -3.81 -20.30
C TYR A 19 8.84 -4.03 -19.01
N ASN A 20 10.15 -4.14 -19.13
CA ASN A 20 11.03 -4.19 -17.98
C ASN A 20 11.29 -2.77 -17.48
N ILE A 21 11.03 -2.53 -16.19
CA ILE A 21 11.37 -1.26 -15.56
C ILE A 21 12.90 -1.12 -15.59
N PRO A 22 13.47 -0.08 -16.23
CA PRO A 22 14.92 0.12 -16.24
C PRO A 22 15.44 0.25 -14.81
N GLN A 23 16.67 -0.23 -14.55
CA GLN A 23 17.28 -0.27 -13.22
C GLN A 23 17.20 1.08 -12.48
N GLN A 24 17.35 2.18 -13.22
CA GLN A 24 17.30 3.56 -12.71
C GLN A 24 15.94 3.93 -12.10
N TYR A 25 14.84 3.36 -12.61
CA TYR A 25 13.49 3.63 -12.11
C TYR A 25 12.99 2.61 -11.09
N SER A 26 13.76 1.56 -10.83
CA SER A 26 13.38 0.45 -9.96
C SER A 26 13.07 0.93 -8.54
N ASN A 27 13.89 1.83 -7.99
CA ASN A 27 13.66 2.37 -6.64
C ASN A 27 12.38 3.20 -6.56
N TYR A 28 12.08 4.04 -7.54
CA TYR A 28 10.84 4.84 -7.56
C TYR A 28 9.60 3.95 -7.63
N ALA A 29 9.64 2.95 -8.50
CA ALA A 29 8.56 1.97 -8.64
C ALA A 29 8.37 1.18 -7.34
N ALA A 30 9.46 0.70 -6.72
CA ALA A 30 9.39 -0.06 -5.47
C ALA A 30 8.75 0.74 -4.33
N VAL A 31 9.16 2.00 -4.14
CA VAL A 31 8.58 2.83 -3.07
C VAL A 31 7.13 3.22 -3.39
N ALA A 32 6.79 3.48 -4.65
CA ALA A 32 5.42 3.74 -5.08
C ALA A 32 4.49 2.55 -4.82
N ILE A 33 4.94 1.34 -5.16
CA ILE A 33 4.21 0.09 -4.89
C ILE A 33 4.03 -0.11 -3.39
N LEU A 34 5.07 0.13 -2.58
CA LEU A 34 4.98 0.03 -1.13
C LEU A 34 3.93 0.99 -0.56
N ALA A 35 3.88 2.23 -1.05
CA ALA A 35 2.89 3.23 -0.63
C ALA A 35 1.46 2.88 -1.09
N ALA A 36 1.31 2.31 -2.28
CA ALA A 36 0.04 1.79 -2.76
C ALA A 36 -0.45 0.61 -1.90
N LEU A 37 0.46 -0.30 -1.53
CA LEU A 37 0.18 -1.42 -0.62
C LEU A 37 -0.24 -0.93 0.77
N ASP A 38 0.42 0.09 1.33
CA ASP A 38 -0.01 0.69 2.61
C ASP A 38 -1.47 1.15 2.55
N SER A 39 -1.88 1.76 1.43
CA SER A 39 -3.27 2.19 1.22
C SER A 39 -4.24 1.00 1.10
N VAL A 40 -3.83 -0.12 0.50
CA VAL A 40 -4.61 -1.37 0.47
C VAL A 40 -4.83 -1.90 1.88
N PHE A 41 -3.78 -1.98 2.70
CA PHE A 41 -3.89 -2.45 4.08
C PHE A 41 -4.74 -1.51 4.93
N GLY A 42 -4.57 -0.19 4.78
CA GLY A 42 -5.43 0.81 5.41
C GLY A 42 -6.90 0.67 5.00
N GLY A 43 -7.17 0.40 3.71
CA GLY A 43 -8.51 0.13 3.20
C GLY A 43 -9.14 -1.13 3.80
N VAL A 44 -8.36 -2.20 3.97
CA VAL A 44 -8.82 -3.43 4.66
C VAL A 44 -9.18 -3.13 6.11
N VAL A 45 -8.33 -2.41 6.84
CA VAL A 45 -8.62 -1.99 8.22
C VAL A 45 -9.90 -1.17 8.29
N ALA A 46 -10.05 -0.16 7.42
CA ALA A 46 -11.25 0.69 7.37
C ALA A 46 -12.51 -0.12 7.05
N SER A 47 -12.41 -1.12 6.16
CA SER A 47 -13.52 -2.03 5.86
C SER A 47 -13.91 -2.90 7.05
N MET A 48 -12.94 -3.36 7.84
CA MET A 48 -13.20 -4.17 9.04
C MET A 48 -13.82 -3.33 10.18
N GLN A 49 -13.54 -2.03 10.21
CA GLN A 49 -14.07 -1.06 11.17
C GLN A 49 -15.39 -0.40 10.71
N GLY A 50 -15.87 -0.68 9.50
CA GLY A 50 -17.10 -0.08 8.95
C GLY A 50 -16.97 1.37 8.48
N ASN A 51 -15.74 1.91 8.41
CA ASN A 51 -15.45 3.31 8.04
C ASN A 51 -14.80 3.42 6.66
N PHE A 52 -15.04 2.46 5.76
CA PHE A 52 -14.42 2.46 4.44
C PHE A 52 -15.09 3.50 3.53
N ASP A 53 -14.27 4.42 3.01
CA ASP A 53 -14.66 5.38 1.98
C ASP A 53 -13.80 5.16 0.73
N MET A 54 -14.46 4.91 -0.41
CA MET A 54 -13.81 4.65 -1.69
C MET A 54 -12.99 5.85 -2.20
N LYS A 55 -13.47 7.08 -1.98
CA LYS A 55 -12.75 8.29 -2.41
C LYS A 55 -11.45 8.44 -1.62
N ILE A 56 -11.51 8.24 -0.30
CA ILE A 56 -10.32 8.30 0.58
C ILE A 56 -9.32 7.20 0.20
N PHE A 57 -9.81 5.98 -0.05
CA PHE A 57 -8.96 4.87 -0.51
C PHE A 57 -8.27 5.19 -1.84
N LEU A 58 -9.02 5.64 -2.86
CA LEU A 58 -8.46 5.96 -4.17
C LEU A 58 -7.48 7.14 -4.11
N SER A 59 -7.82 8.20 -3.36
CA SER A 59 -6.91 9.34 -3.18
C SER A 59 -5.63 8.93 -2.46
N GLY A 60 -5.75 8.05 -1.45
CA GLY A 60 -4.59 7.50 -0.75
C GLY A 60 -3.75 6.62 -1.66
N PHE A 61 -4.37 5.70 -2.38
CA PHE A 61 -3.67 4.74 -3.25
C PHE A 61 -2.81 5.44 -4.31
N PHE A 62 -3.40 6.36 -5.08
CA PHE A 62 -2.66 7.07 -6.13
C PHE A 62 -1.83 8.23 -5.56
N GLY A 63 -2.39 9.00 -4.63
CA GLY A 63 -1.71 10.15 -4.05
C GLY A 63 -0.45 9.76 -3.28
N ASN A 64 -0.53 8.73 -2.43
CA ASN A 64 0.63 8.25 -1.69
C ASN A 64 1.68 7.62 -2.61
N ALA A 65 1.27 6.86 -3.62
CA ALA A 65 2.19 6.26 -4.59
C ALA A 65 2.95 7.33 -5.38
N LEU A 66 2.24 8.36 -5.87
CA LEU A 66 2.86 9.49 -6.57
C LEU A 66 3.77 10.31 -5.65
N LEU A 67 3.33 10.59 -4.42
CA LEU A 67 4.17 11.28 -3.44
C LEU A 67 5.44 10.48 -3.12
N ALA A 68 5.33 9.16 -2.94
CA ALA A 68 6.46 8.30 -2.65
C ALA A 68 7.46 8.23 -3.81
N ALA A 69 6.96 8.08 -5.04
CA ALA A 69 7.76 8.13 -6.26
C ALA A 69 8.45 9.50 -6.40
N GLY A 70 7.71 10.59 -6.18
CA GLY A 70 8.21 11.96 -6.25
C GLY A 70 9.30 12.24 -5.21
N LEU A 71 9.10 11.80 -3.96
CA LEU A 71 10.11 11.92 -2.91
C LEU A 71 11.38 11.13 -3.24
N ALA A 72 11.22 9.92 -3.76
CA ALA A 72 12.35 9.11 -4.19
C ALA A 72 13.10 9.77 -5.37
N TYR A 73 12.38 10.32 -6.36
CA TYR A 73 12.95 11.07 -7.48
C TYR A 73 13.71 12.32 -7.02
N ILE A 74 13.12 13.13 -6.15
CA ILE A 74 13.79 14.31 -5.57
C ILE A 74 15.06 13.89 -4.81
N GLY A 75 15.01 12.78 -4.07
CA GLY A 75 16.18 12.24 -3.38
C GLY A 75 17.31 11.91 -4.34
N ASP A 76 17.00 11.19 -5.42
CA ASP A 76 17.99 10.83 -6.43
C ASP A 76 18.63 12.06 -7.09
N GLN A 77 17.83 13.07 -7.45
CA GLN A 77 18.32 14.33 -8.02
C GLN A 77 19.22 15.11 -7.05
N LEU A 78 18.99 15.00 -5.75
CA LEU A 78 19.80 15.64 -4.71
C LEU A 78 20.99 14.78 -4.27
N GLY A 79 21.16 13.57 -4.82
CA GLY A 79 22.22 12.63 -4.41
C GLY A 79 22.04 12.06 -3.00
N ILE A 80 20.82 12.07 -2.46
CA ILE A 80 20.49 11.61 -1.11
C ILE A 80 19.40 10.53 -1.12
N GLN A 81 19.51 9.59 -0.19
CA GLN A 81 18.65 8.40 -0.13
C GLN A 81 17.27 8.68 0.51
N ILE A 82 16.56 9.73 0.07
CA ILE A 82 15.23 10.10 0.62
C ILE A 82 14.21 8.96 0.49
N TYR A 83 14.35 8.12 -0.54
CA TYR A 83 13.49 6.95 -0.73
C TYR A 83 13.47 6.05 0.52
N LEU A 84 14.54 6.02 1.32
CA LEU A 84 14.61 5.26 2.57
C LEU A 84 13.61 5.81 3.61
N ALA A 85 13.46 7.14 3.71
CA ALA A 85 12.48 7.76 4.61
C ALA A 85 11.04 7.41 4.22
N ALA A 86 10.75 7.38 2.92
CA ALA A 86 9.46 6.92 2.43
C ALA A 86 9.23 5.44 2.76
N ILE A 87 10.23 4.57 2.54
CA ILE A 87 10.16 3.15 2.92
C ILE A 87 9.86 2.99 4.42
N PHE A 88 10.54 3.73 5.29
CA PHE A 88 10.28 3.67 6.73
C PHE A 88 8.88 4.15 7.09
N ALA A 89 8.43 5.27 6.54
CA ALA A 89 7.11 5.82 6.84
C ALA A 89 5.97 4.89 6.38
N PHE A 90 5.98 4.48 5.11
CA PHE A 90 4.97 3.57 4.55
C PHE A 90 5.10 2.17 5.13
N GLY A 91 6.32 1.65 5.29
CA GLY A 91 6.57 0.34 5.87
C GLY A 91 6.08 0.24 7.31
N ASN A 92 6.36 1.24 8.15
CA ASN A 92 5.85 1.28 9.52
C ASN A 92 4.32 1.27 9.55
N ARG A 93 3.65 2.10 8.73
CA ARG A 93 2.18 2.11 8.64
C ARG A 93 1.62 0.77 8.16
N LEU A 94 2.27 0.13 7.19
CA LEU A 94 1.87 -1.17 6.69
C LEU A 94 1.94 -2.24 7.79
N PHE A 95 3.03 -2.29 8.56
CA PHE A 95 3.13 -3.22 9.70
C PHE A 95 2.10 -2.94 10.80
N LEU A 96 1.82 -1.67 11.09
CA LEU A 96 0.78 -1.29 12.06
C LEU A 96 -0.60 -1.74 11.59
N ASN A 97 -0.96 -1.47 10.33
CA ASN A 97 -2.21 -1.90 9.73
C ASN A 97 -2.35 -3.43 9.75
N PHE A 98 -1.29 -4.17 9.40
CA PHE A 98 -1.28 -5.63 9.52
C PHE A 98 -1.52 -6.10 10.97
N GLY A 99 -0.90 -5.44 11.95
CA GLY A 99 -1.13 -5.71 13.37
C GLY A 99 -2.59 -5.53 13.80
N VAL A 100 -3.29 -4.54 13.25
CA VAL A 100 -4.73 -4.32 13.49
C VAL A 100 -5.56 -5.44 12.84
N ILE A 101 -5.31 -5.75 11.57
CA ILE A 101 -6.00 -6.82 10.83
C ILE A 101 -5.89 -8.15 11.60
N ARG A 102 -4.66 -8.52 12.00
CA ARG A 102 -4.39 -9.74 12.76
C ARG A 102 -5.19 -9.80 14.06
N ARG A 103 -5.20 -8.71 14.84
CA ARG A 103 -5.95 -8.63 16.11
C ARG A 103 -7.44 -8.80 15.90
N TYR A 104 -8.01 -8.13 14.91
CA TYR A 104 -9.44 -8.26 14.60
C TYR A 104 -9.81 -9.69 14.18
N VAL A 105 -9.01 -10.31 13.31
CA VAL A 105 -9.24 -11.71 12.87
C VAL A 105 -9.19 -12.66 14.06
N LEU A 106 -8.18 -12.55 14.93
CA LEU A 106 -8.06 -13.39 16.12
C LEU A 106 -9.23 -13.20 17.10
N ASN A 107 -9.60 -11.95 17.40
CA ASN A 107 -10.73 -11.67 18.31
C ASN A 107 -12.05 -12.25 17.79
N LYS A 108 -12.29 -12.16 16.48
CA LYS A 108 -13.46 -12.73 15.82
C LYS A 108 -13.50 -14.25 15.92
N ILE A 109 -12.34 -14.92 15.77
CA ILE A 109 -12.23 -16.39 15.84
C ILE A 109 -12.39 -16.89 17.29
N THR A 110 -11.82 -16.19 18.27
CA THR A 110 -11.85 -16.61 19.67
C THR A 110 -13.20 -16.35 20.36
N LYS A 111 -14.19 -15.75 19.67
CA LYS A 111 -15.53 -15.43 20.23
C LYS A 111 -15.47 -14.67 21.56
N LYS A 112 -14.37 -13.93 21.76
CA LYS A 112 -14.17 -13.10 22.95
C LYS A 112 -14.90 -11.79 22.68
N ASP A 113 -16.22 -11.83 22.82
CA ASP A 113 -17.11 -10.67 22.80
C ASP A 113 -16.82 -9.79 24.02
N LYS A 114 -15.70 -9.08 24.00
CA LYS A 114 -15.44 -7.87 24.80
C LYS A 114 -14.50 -6.97 24.01
N ILE A 115 -15.07 -6.19 23.11
CA ILE A 115 -14.46 -4.95 22.65
C ILE A 115 -15.10 -3.86 23.51
N ASN A 116 -14.41 -3.47 24.58
CA ASN A 116 -14.51 -2.14 25.16
C ASN A 116 -13.36 -1.32 24.59
#